data_AF-A0A6B2SP24-F1
#
_entry.id   AF-A0A6B2SP24-F1
#
_cell.length_a   1.000
_cell.length_b   1.000
_cell.length_c   1.000
_cell.angle_alpha   90.00
_cell.angle_beta   90.00
_cell.angle_gamma   90.00
#
_symmetry.space_group_name_H-M   'P 1'
#
loop_
_entity.id
_entity.type
_entity.pdbx_description
1 polymer ?
#
loop_
_entity_poly.entity_id
_entity_poly.type
_entity_poly.pdbx_seq_one_letter_code
_entity_poly.pdbx_strand_id
1 'polypeptide(L)'
;PSGSATPTVSQGLLPTLTAHWRESCPHVTVRVFEGDSAEITGWLENGTADAAVLVDPPPGPGVRLAVDGYRALLPRDHPLAAEPVVDVRDLADDDFL
;
A
#
# COMPACT_ATOMS: atom_id res chain seq x y z
N PRO A 1 -13.87 -4.23 -5.17
CA PRO A 1 -13.08 -3.12 -4.60
C PRO A 1 -11.90 -2.80 -5.52
N SER A 2 -12.02 -1.72 -6.29
CA SER A 2 -10.97 -1.21 -7.17
C SER A 2 -9.87 -0.59 -6.31
N GLY A 3 -8.85 -1.38 -5.97
CA GLY A 3 -7.73 -0.92 -5.17
C GLY A 3 -6.74 -0.17 -6.06
N SER A 4 -6.87 1.15 -6.15
CA SER A 4 -5.75 2.01 -6.54
C SER A 4 -4.60 1.81 -5.56
N ALA A 5 -3.35 2.04 -5.99
CA ALA A 5 -2.19 1.93 -5.11
C ALA A 5 -2.41 2.70 -3.81
N THR A 6 -2.17 2.06 -2.66
CA THR A 6 -2.32 2.73 -1.36
C THR A 6 -1.26 3.83 -1.25
N PRO A 7 -1.56 4.99 -0.63
CA PRO A 7 -0.61 6.09 -0.46
C PRO A 7 0.74 5.64 0.14
N THR A 8 0.72 4.65 1.02
CA THR A 8 1.91 4.05 1.63
C THR A 8 2.85 3.42 0.59
N VAL A 9 2.30 2.77 -0.44
CA VAL A 9 3.08 2.18 -1.53
C VAL A 9 3.54 3.26 -2.51
N SER A 10 2.63 4.10 -2.98
CA SER A 10 2.92 5.09 -4.04
C SER A 10 3.76 6.28 -3.57
N GLN A 11 3.57 6.74 -2.33
CA GLN A 11 4.24 7.94 -1.80
C GLN A 11 5.39 7.64 -0.83
N GLY A 12 5.47 6.43 -0.27
CA GLY A 12 6.53 6.04 0.66
C GLY A 12 7.52 5.04 0.06
N LEU A 13 7.03 3.83 -0.21
CA LEU A 13 7.87 2.68 -0.57
C LEU A 13 8.50 2.83 -1.95
N LEU A 14 7.71 3.16 -2.98
CA LEU A 14 8.19 3.21 -4.37
C LEU A 14 9.25 4.29 -4.62
N PRO A 15 9.13 5.53 -4.10
CA PRO A 15 10.18 6.54 -4.24
C PRO A 15 11.51 6.07 -3.63
N THR A 16 11.46 5.43 -2.46
CA THR A 16 12.64 4.93 -1.75
C THR A 16 13.33 3.80 -2.53
N LEU A 17 12.55 2.82 -3.03
CA LEU A 17 13.08 1.73 -3.85
C LEU A 17 13.69 2.25 -5.16
N THR A 18 13.01 3.18 -5.82
CA THR A 18 13.48 3.76 -7.08
C THR A 18 14.78 4.54 -6.91
N ALA A 19 14.92 5.29 -5.81
CA ALA A 19 16.17 5.98 -5.47
C ALA A 19 17.32 4.98 -5.26
N HIS A 20 17.10 3.96 -4.44
CA HIS A 20 18.09 2.92 -4.17
C HIS A 20 18.56 2.18 -5.45
N TRP A 21 17.64 1.85 -6.35
CA TRP A 21 18.00 1.19 -7.62
C TRP A 21 18.76 2.11 -8.57
N ARG A 22 18.43 3.42 -8.61
CA ARG A 22 19.19 4.38 -9.42
C ARG A 22 20.64 4.50 -8.94
N GLU A 23 20.87 4.42 -7.64
CA GLU A 23 22.21 4.45 -7.04
C GLU A 23 22.97 3.13 -7.25
N SER A 24 22.31 1.99 -7.01
CA SER A 24 22.94 0.67 -7.04
C SER A 24 23.11 0.09 -8.46
N CYS A 25 22.23 0.49 -9.38
CA CYS A 25 22.13 -0.06 -10.74
C CYS A 25 22.04 1.08 -11.79
N PRO A 26 23.11 1.87 -11.99
CA PRO A 26 23.07 3.09 -12.81
C PRO A 26 22.78 2.86 -14.30
N HIS A 27 22.93 1.63 -14.78
CA HIS A 27 22.63 1.24 -16.17
C HIS A 27 21.21 0.69 -16.36
N VAL A 28 20.41 0.57 -15.29
CA VAL A 28 19.03 0.08 -15.35
C VAL A 28 18.07 1.26 -15.39
N THR A 29 17.18 1.26 -16.37
CA THR A 29 16.08 2.23 -16.43
C THR A 29 14.87 1.68 -15.68
N VAL A 30 14.53 2.29 -14.55
CA VAL A 30 13.33 1.92 -13.77
C VAL A 30 12.13 2.72 -14.27
N ARG A 31 11.05 2.02 -14.64
CA ARG A 31 9.74 2.60 -14.98
C ARG A 31 8.70 2.09 -13.99
N VAL A 32 7.85 2.98 -13.52
CA VAL A 32 6.76 2.67 -12.59
C VAL A 32 5.45 2.85 -13.33
N PHE A 33 4.59 1.84 -13.23
CA PHE A 33 3.21 1.87 -13.73
C PHE A 33 2.28 1.78 -12.53
N GLU A 34 1.18 2.50 -12.58
CA GLU A 34 0.14 2.49 -11.56
C GLU A 34 -1.17 2.06 -12.20
N GLY A 35 -1.85 1.11 -11.57
CA GLY A 35 -3.12 0.55 -12.00
C GLY A 35 -3.80 -0.13 -10.82
N ASP A 36 -4.99 -0.68 -11.04
CA ASP A 36 -5.65 -1.49 -10.03
C ASP A 36 -5.03 -2.90 -9.90
N SER A 37 -5.45 -3.66 -8.89
CA SER A 37 -4.91 -5.00 -8.65
C SER A 37 -5.06 -5.96 -9.84
N ALA A 38 -6.13 -5.84 -10.64
CA ALA A 38 -6.36 -6.69 -11.80
C ALA A 38 -5.43 -6.29 -12.95
N GLU A 39 -5.27 -4.99 -13.21
CA GLU A 39 -4.33 -4.47 -14.20
C GLU A 39 -2.88 -4.85 -13.87
N ILE A 40 -2.46 -4.65 -12.61
CA ILE A 40 -1.12 -4.99 -12.14
C ILE A 40 -0.84 -6.48 -12.30
N THR A 41 -1.80 -7.33 -11.92
CA THR A 41 -1.68 -8.79 -12.09
C THR A 41 -1.52 -9.14 -13.57
N GLY A 42 -2.35 -8.56 -14.43
CA GLY A 42 -2.26 -8.77 -15.88
C GLY A 42 -0.91 -8.32 -16.46
N TRP A 43 -0.35 -7.19 -16.00
CA TRP A 43 0.97 -6.71 -16.42
C TRP A 43 2.11 -7.63 -16.00
N LEU A 44 2.00 -8.27 -14.83
CA LEU A 44 2.99 -9.24 -14.37
C LEU A 44 2.91 -10.53 -15.21
N GLU A 45 1.68 -11.02 -15.47
CA GLU A 45 1.45 -12.25 -16.22
C GLU A 45 1.88 -12.16 -17.69
N ASN A 46 1.64 -10.99 -18.32
CA ASN A 46 1.95 -10.79 -19.73
C ASN A 46 3.37 -10.23 -19.99
N GLY A 47 4.17 -10.03 -18.93
CA GLY A 47 5.54 -9.53 -19.03
C GLY A 47 5.67 -8.04 -19.32
N THR A 48 4.60 -7.24 -19.15
CA THR A 48 4.68 -5.78 -19.21
C THR A 48 5.45 -5.21 -18.03
N ALA A 49 5.36 -5.84 -16.86
CA ALA A 49 6.12 -5.51 -15.67
C ALA A 49 6.90 -6.74 -15.16
N ASP A 50 8.16 -6.54 -14.78
CA ASP A 50 9.01 -7.62 -14.24
C ASP A 50 8.68 -7.95 -12.76
N ALA A 51 8.08 -6.99 -12.06
CA ALA A 51 7.72 -7.10 -10.65
C ALA A 51 6.47 -6.26 -10.35
N ALA A 52 5.72 -6.70 -9.35
CA ALA A 52 4.54 -6.02 -8.83
C ALA A 52 4.64 -5.82 -7.32
N VAL A 53 4.16 -4.68 -6.84
CA VAL A 53 3.91 -4.44 -5.41
C VAL A 53 2.40 -4.49 -5.21
N LEU A 54 1.96 -5.41 -4.36
CA LEU A 54 0.54 -5.66 -4.10
C LEU A 54 0.26 -5.47 -2.60
N VAL A 55 -0.93 -4.95 -2.29
CA VAL A 55 -1.45 -4.84 -0.92
C VAL A 55 -2.42 -5.99 -0.69
N ASP A 56 -2.24 -6.70 0.42
CA ASP A 56 -3.02 -7.90 0.78
C ASP A 56 -3.25 -8.89 -0.40
N PRO A 57 -2.19 -9.29 -1.14
CA PRO A 57 -2.35 -10.22 -2.24
C PRO A 57 -2.73 -11.64 -1.75
N PRO A 58 -3.30 -12.48 -2.63
CA PRO A 58 -3.44 -13.90 -2.34
C PRO A 58 -2.06 -14.54 -2.08
N PRO A 59 -2.00 -15.68 -1.35
CA PRO A 59 -0.75 -16.38 -1.11
C PRO A 59 0.00 -16.70 -2.41
N GLY A 60 1.29 -16.40 -2.44
CA GLY A 60 2.12 -16.58 -3.64
C GLY A 60 3.61 -16.41 -3.34
N PRO A 61 4.48 -16.50 -4.35
CA PRO A 61 5.95 -16.50 -4.20
C PRO A 61 6.56 -15.15 -3.82
N GLY A 62 5.76 -14.18 -3.36
CA GLY A 62 6.21 -12.84 -3.03
C GLY A 62 6.97 -12.74 -1.70
N VAL A 63 7.63 -11.59 -1.51
CA VAL A 63 8.26 -11.21 -0.23
C VAL A 63 7.51 -10.02 0.38
N ARG A 64 7.34 -10.04 1.71
CA ARG A 64 6.73 -8.92 2.42
C ARG A 64 7.71 -7.74 2.48
N LEU A 65 7.34 -6.62 1.87
CA LEU A 65 8.17 -5.41 1.84
C LEU A 65 7.91 -4.48 3.03
N ALA A 66 6.66 -4.35 3.44
CA ALA A 66 6.24 -3.49 4.54
C ALA A 66 4.96 -4.04 5.20
N VAL A 67 4.65 -3.51 6.38
CA VAL A 67 3.35 -3.67 7.04
C VAL A 67 2.78 -2.28 7.21
N ASP A 68 1.57 -2.06 6.72
CA ASP A 68 0.83 -0.83 6.97
C ASP A 68 -0.20 -1.08 8.07
N GLY A 69 -0.19 -0.22 9.09
CA GLY A 69 -1.09 -0.34 10.23
C GLY A 69 -2.16 0.73 10.15
N TYR A 70 -3.42 0.31 10.02
CA TYR A 70 -4.55 1.24 10.11
C TYR A 70 -4.52 1.98 11.45
N ARG A 71 -4.77 3.29 11.40
CA ARG A 71 -4.92 4.15 12.59
C ARG A 71 -6.24 4.89 12.49
N ALA A 72 -6.99 4.91 13.58
CA ALA A 72 -8.16 5.77 13.70
C ALA A 72 -7.72 7.20 14.04
N LEU A 73 -8.22 8.18 13.30
CA LEU A 73 -8.11 9.60 13.63
C LEU A 73 -9.45 10.04 14.20
N LEU A 74 -9.46 10.39 15.48
CA LEU A 74 -10.67 10.76 16.20
C LEU A 74 -10.63 12.24 16.60
N PRO A 75 -11.78 12.94 16.66
CA PRO A 75 -11.89 14.22 17.34
C PRO A 75 -11.35 14.13 18.77
N ARG A 76 -10.77 15.22 19.28
CA ARG A 76 -10.16 15.23 20.62
C ARG A 76 -11.18 14.97 21.74
N ASP A 77 -12.43 15.31 21.50
CA ASP A 77 -13.58 15.15 22.39
C ASP A 77 -14.35 13.84 22.13
N HIS A 78 -13.86 12.98 21.24
CA HIS A 78 -14.46 11.68 20.98
C HIS A 78 -14.41 10.79 22.24
N PRO A 79 -15.47 10.03 22.56
CA PRO A 79 -15.49 9.14 23.72
C PRO A 79 -14.31 8.17 23.78
N LEU A 80 -13.84 7.70 22.62
CA LEU A 80 -12.73 6.77 22.48
C LEU A 80 -11.35 7.46 22.33
N ALA A 81 -11.28 8.80 22.37
CA ALA A 81 -10.02 9.53 22.14
C ALA A 81 -8.94 9.26 23.20
N ALA A 82 -9.35 8.86 24.41
CA ALA A 82 -8.46 8.51 25.51
C ALA A 82 -8.09 7.01 25.54
N GLU A 83 -8.72 6.18 24.71
CA GLU A 83 -8.49 4.74 24.73
C GLU A 83 -7.16 4.38 24.04
N PRO A 84 -6.33 3.53 24.65
CA PRO A 84 -5.04 3.15 24.08
C PRO A 84 -5.18 2.22 22.86
N VAL A 85 -6.31 1.53 22.76
CA VAL A 85 -6.67 0.64 21.65
C VAL A 85 -8.16 0.80 21.40
N VAL A 86 -8.53 0.98 20.13
CA VAL A 86 -9.91 1.09 19.68
C VAL A 86 -10.20 -0.10 18.77
N ASP A 87 -11.29 -0.84 19.04
CA ASP A 87 -11.76 -1.86 18.11
C ASP A 87 -12.52 -1.17 16.98
N VAL A 88 -12.31 -1.63 15.74
CA VAL A 88 -13.00 -1.05 14.56
C VAL A 88 -14.53 -1.14 14.70
N ARG A 89 -15.04 -2.11 15.45
CA ARG A 89 -16.48 -2.27 15.72
C ARG A 89 -17.04 -1.17 16.61
N ASP A 90 -16.22 -0.57 17.47
CA ASP A 90 -16.65 0.52 18.35
C ASP A 90 -16.87 1.83 17.58
N LEU A 91 -16.32 1.92 16.37
CA LEU A 91 -16.48 3.05 15.45
C LEU A 91 -17.64 2.86 14.47
N ALA A 92 -18.37 1.73 14.53
CA ALA A 92 -19.36 1.38 13.51
C ALA A 92 -20.54 2.37 13.41
N ASP A 93 -20.85 3.05 14.51
CA ASP A 93 -21.92 4.04 14.61
C ASP A 93 -21.43 5.50 14.38
N ASP A 94 -20.12 5.71 14.18
CA ASP A 94 -19.54 7.01 13.91
C ASP A 94 -19.62 7.37 12.41
N ASP A 95 -19.76 8.66 12.10
CA ASP A 95 -19.68 9.13 10.71
C ASP A 95 -18.23 9.02 10.18
N PHE A 96 -18.04 8.23 9.12
CA PHE A 96 -16.74 8.10 8.41
C PHE A 96 -16.62 9.09 7.24
N LEU A 97 -15.43 9.66 7.06
CA LEU A 97 -15.06 10.52 5.93
C LEU A 97 -14.19 9.78 4.90
#